data_AF-A0A150TY63-F1
#
_entry.id   AF-A0A150TY63-F1
#
_cell.length_a   1.000
_cell.length_b   1.000
_cell.length_c   1.000
_cell.angle_alpha   90.00
_cell.angle_beta   90.00
_cell.angle_gamma   90.00
#
_symmetry.space_group_name_H-M   'P 1'
#
loop_
_entity.id
_entity.type
_entity.pdbx_description
1 polymer ?
#
loop_
_entity_poly.entity_id
_entity_poly.type
_entity_poly.pdbx_seq_one_letter_code
_entity_poly.pdbx_strand_id
1 'polypeptide(L)'
;MIVRVLASPAEDAIAVEPRAFVRPDGRFDVARLLAEFAAFWREHGAVLAGRMPYHEVAPQLVLMAYLQRVVNGGGHVDREYGVGRGRIDLLVRWPHTGEDGKRAWQREAIELKVWRAGERDPLPKALTQIDATLDGLSLDTGVVVIFDRRPGADPESGTRFEEALTPSGRRVTVLRA
;
A
#
# COMPACT_ATOMS: atom_id res chain seq x y z
N MET A 1 -5.52 20.65 -16.05
CA MET A 1 -5.42 21.34 -14.74
C MET A 1 -6.68 20.98 -13.97
N ILE A 2 -6.62 20.79 -12.64
CA ILE A 2 -7.56 20.06 -11.74
C ILE A 2 -7.13 18.58 -11.67
N VAL A 3 -6.48 18.09 -10.61
CA VAL A 3 -6.96 17.98 -9.21
C VAL A 3 -5.85 18.38 -8.22
N ARG A 4 -5.94 19.58 -7.64
CA ARG A 4 -5.02 20.05 -6.58
C ARG A 4 -5.86 20.71 -5.48
N VAL A 5 -6.82 19.99 -4.90
CA VAL A 5 -7.71 20.55 -3.85
C VAL A 5 -8.06 19.55 -2.72
N LEU A 6 -7.53 18.31 -2.66
CA LEU A 6 -8.01 17.35 -1.63
C LEU A 6 -6.96 16.67 -0.74
N ALA A 7 -5.72 17.17 -0.64
CA ALA A 7 -4.68 16.46 0.12
C ALA A 7 -3.81 17.32 1.08
N SER A 8 -4.16 18.59 1.33
CA SER A 8 -3.22 19.53 1.99
C SER A 8 -2.80 19.18 3.43
N PRO A 9 -3.64 18.65 4.34
CA PRO A 9 -3.18 18.41 5.73
C PRO A 9 -2.42 17.09 5.94
N ALA A 10 -2.72 16.05 5.16
CA ALA A 10 -2.08 14.75 5.30
C ALA A 10 -0.71 14.72 4.61
N GLU A 11 -0.56 15.43 3.48
CA GLU A 11 0.71 15.51 2.75
C GLU A 11 1.78 16.29 3.52
N ASP A 12 1.42 17.36 4.23
CA ASP A 12 2.37 18.20 5.00
C ASP A 12 2.92 17.49 6.26
N ALA A 13 2.20 16.50 6.79
CA ALA A 13 2.63 15.71 7.96
C ALA A 13 3.66 14.61 7.60
N ILE A 14 3.88 14.33 6.31
CA ILE A 14 4.70 13.21 5.85
C ILE A 14 6.10 13.72 5.49
N ALA A 15 6.99 13.76 6.49
CA ALA A 15 8.41 14.05 6.32
C ALA A 15 9.15 12.82 5.79
N VAL A 16 9.10 12.59 4.48
CA VAL A 16 9.72 11.45 3.79
C VAL A 16 10.83 11.94 2.87
N GLU A 17 12.01 11.32 2.96
CA GLU A 17 13.13 11.48 2.03
C GLU A 17 13.06 10.36 0.96
N PRO A 18 12.63 10.64 -0.28
CA PRO A 18 12.40 9.61 -1.29
C PRO A 18 13.62 8.74 -1.60
N ARG A 19 14.84 9.30 -1.52
CA ARG A 19 16.09 8.54 -1.76
C ARG A 19 16.31 7.43 -0.75
N ALA A 20 15.72 7.53 0.44
CA ALA A 20 15.85 6.52 1.48
C ALA A 20 15.20 5.18 1.07
N PHE A 21 14.24 5.19 0.13
CA PHE A 21 13.51 4.02 -0.35
C PHE A 21 14.12 3.42 -1.63
N VAL A 22 15.36 3.78 -1.94
CA VAL A 22 16.09 3.25 -3.10
C VAL A 22 17.29 2.48 -2.58
N ARG A 23 17.37 1.21 -2.94
CA ARG A 23 18.49 0.33 -2.60
C ARG A 23 19.74 0.71 -3.40
N PRO A 24 20.95 0.27 -2.99
CA PRO A 24 22.18 0.55 -3.71
C PRO A 24 22.18 0.10 -5.19
N ASP A 25 21.37 -0.90 -5.54
CA ASP A 25 21.17 -1.39 -6.91
C ASP A 25 20.18 -0.56 -7.75
N GLY A 26 19.66 0.55 -7.18
CA GLY A 26 18.71 1.44 -7.83
C GLY A 26 17.26 0.96 -7.80
N ARG A 27 16.97 -0.19 -7.18
CA ARG A 27 15.60 -0.73 -7.04
C ARG A 27 14.87 -0.09 -5.88
N PHE A 28 13.55 -0.06 -5.98
CA PHE A 28 12.67 0.42 -4.92
C PHE A 28 12.64 -0.57 -3.75
N ASP A 29 12.75 -0.06 -2.53
CA ASP A 29 12.74 -0.83 -1.29
C ASP A 29 11.32 -0.93 -0.72
N VAL A 30 10.57 -1.94 -1.16
CA VAL A 30 9.20 -2.20 -0.71
C VAL A 30 9.17 -2.57 0.78
N ALA A 31 10.16 -3.32 1.26
CA ALA A 31 10.21 -3.72 2.66
C ALA A 31 10.35 -2.51 3.58
N ARG A 32 11.26 -1.59 3.22
CA ARG A 32 11.43 -0.31 3.94
C ARG A 32 10.18 0.56 3.83
N LEU A 33 9.57 0.67 2.66
CA LEU A 33 8.31 1.37 2.46
C LEU A 33 7.25 0.90 3.46
N LEU A 34 7.04 -0.41 3.55
CA LEU A 34 6.00 -0.95 4.44
C LEU A 34 6.37 -0.74 5.91
N ALA A 35 7.63 -0.92 6.29
CA ALA A 35 8.10 -0.72 7.66
C ALA A 35 7.94 0.74 8.13
N GLU A 36 8.35 1.71 7.31
CA GLU A 36 8.21 3.13 7.64
C GLU A 36 6.74 3.58 7.59
N PHE A 37 5.94 3.08 6.64
CA PHE A 37 4.50 3.32 6.65
C PHE A 37 3.84 2.75 7.90
N ALA A 38 4.21 1.53 8.32
CA ALA A 38 3.68 0.89 9.52
C ALA A 38 4.01 1.70 10.79
N ALA A 39 5.19 2.34 10.86
CA ALA A 39 5.54 3.26 11.94
C ALA A 39 4.70 4.55 11.89
N PHE A 40 4.64 5.20 10.73
CA PHE A 40 3.83 6.40 10.51
C PHE A 40 2.34 6.17 10.82
N TRP A 41 1.80 5.01 10.45
CA TRP A 41 0.40 4.68 10.66
C TRP A 41 0.04 4.58 12.14
N ARG A 42 0.91 3.94 12.94
CA ARG A 42 0.76 3.85 14.40
C ARG A 42 0.78 5.22 15.07
N GLU A 43 1.66 6.11 14.61
CA GLU A 43 1.87 7.42 15.26
C GLU A 43 0.83 8.46 14.82
N HIS A 44 0.42 8.44 13.55
CA HIS A 44 -0.33 9.55 12.93
C HIS A 44 -1.48 9.08 12.04
N GLY A 45 -1.31 7.98 11.32
CA GLY A 45 -2.22 7.56 10.25
C GLY A 45 -3.66 7.30 10.73
N ALA A 46 -3.85 6.59 11.84
CA ALA A 46 -5.18 6.29 12.37
C ALA A 46 -5.96 7.55 12.77
N VAL A 47 -5.28 8.53 13.38
CA VAL A 47 -5.87 9.81 13.78
C VAL A 47 -6.21 10.66 12.55
N LEU A 48 -5.31 10.73 11.56
CA LEU A 48 -5.55 11.45 10.31
C LEU A 48 -6.76 10.87 9.56
N ALA A 49 -6.84 9.54 9.44
CA ALA A 49 -7.98 8.88 8.80
C ALA A 49 -9.30 9.13 9.54
N GLY A 50 -9.27 9.19 10.88
CA GLY A 50 -10.44 9.52 11.71
C GLY A 50 -11.00 10.93 11.49
N ARG A 51 -10.19 11.88 11.01
CA ARG A 51 -10.60 13.27 10.76
C ARG A 51 -11.12 13.51 9.33
N MET A 52 -10.96 12.55 8.42
CA MET A 52 -11.38 12.71 7.03
C MET A 52 -12.89 12.51 6.86
N PRO A 53 -13.58 13.27 5.99
CA PRO A 53 -15.03 13.16 5.78
C PRO A 53 -15.45 11.84 5.13
N TYR A 54 -14.51 11.11 4.50
CA TYR A 54 -14.73 9.83 3.82
C TYR A 54 -14.19 8.66 4.64
N HIS A 55 -14.72 8.47 5.86
CA HIS A 55 -14.22 7.48 6.83
C HIS A 55 -14.07 6.05 6.28
N GLU A 56 -14.89 5.70 5.30
CA GLU A 56 -14.93 4.38 4.67
C GLU A 56 -13.65 3.97 3.92
N VAL A 57 -12.98 4.95 3.32
CA VAL A 57 -11.78 4.75 2.47
C VAL A 57 -10.59 5.55 3.00
N ALA A 58 -10.76 6.32 4.07
CA ALA A 58 -9.74 7.20 4.62
C ALA A 58 -8.39 6.50 4.90
N PRO A 59 -8.32 5.29 5.49
CA PRO A 59 -7.05 4.58 5.66
C PRO A 59 -6.32 4.30 4.35
N GLN A 60 -7.07 3.92 3.31
CA GLN A 60 -6.52 3.65 1.99
C GLN A 60 -6.00 4.95 1.36
N LEU A 61 -6.74 6.06 1.49
CA LEU A 61 -6.31 7.38 1.01
C LEU A 61 -5.02 7.86 1.68
N VAL A 62 -4.86 7.60 2.99
CA VAL A 62 -3.62 7.93 3.71
C VAL A 62 -2.42 7.17 3.14
N LEU A 63 -2.54 5.87 2.92
CA LEU A 63 -1.46 5.09 2.28
C LEU A 63 -1.18 5.56 0.86
N MET A 64 -2.21 5.90 0.08
CA MET A 64 -2.03 6.42 -1.28
C MET A 64 -1.29 7.76 -1.29
N ALA A 65 -1.59 8.66 -0.35
CA ALA A 65 -0.86 9.92 -0.18
C ALA A 65 0.59 9.68 0.25
N TYR A 66 0.81 8.76 1.20
CA TYR A 66 2.14 8.36 1.64
C TYR A 66 2.98 7.79 0.48
N LEU A 67 2.41 6.84 -0.27
CA LEU A 67 3.04 6.28 -1.47
C LEU A 67 3.35 7.36 -2.49
N GLN A 68 2.43 8.27 -2.77
CA GLN A 68 2.67 9.39 -3.68
C GLN A 68 3.90 10.18 -3.27
N ARG A 69 4.06 10.49 -1.97
CA ARG A 69 5.19 11.26 -1.46
C ARG A 69 6.52 10.51 -1.59
N VAL A 70 6.51 9.21 -1.34
CA VAL A 70 7.67 8.32 -1.49
C VAL A 70 8.07 8.18 -2.97
N VAL A 71 7.11 7.89 -3.85
CA VAL A 71 7.42 7.63 -5.27
C VAL A 71 7.73 8.89 -6.07
N ASN A 72 7.31 10.07 -5.61
CA ASN A 72 7.64 11.36 -6.25
C ASN A 72 9.18 11.59 -6.39
N GLY A 73 10.03 10.76 -5.78
CA GLY A 73 11.48 10.72 -6.01
C GLY A 73 11.96 10.05 -7.31
N GLY A 74 11.06 9.49 -8.15
CA GLY A 74 11.45 8.90 -9.44
C GLY A 74 10.51 7.85 -10.04
N GLY A 75 9.47 7.42 -9.31
CA GLY A 75 8.51 6.40 -9.72
C GLY A 75 7.08 6.91 -9.93
N HIS A 76 6.17 5.97 -10.15
CA HIS A 76 4.74 6.22 -10.38
C HIS A 76 3.88 5.23 -9.59
N VAL A 77 2.67 5.65 -9.23
CA VAL A 77 1.64 4.78 -8.64
C VAL A 77 0.42 4.83 -9.55
N ASP A 78 0.14 3.73 -10.22
CA ASP A 78 -1.10 3.55 -10.97
C ASP A 78 -2.18 3.05 -9.99
N ARG A 79 -3.42 3.52 -10.18
CA ARG A 79 -4.55 3.26 -9.28
C ARG A 79 -5.71 2.67 -10.08
N GLU A 80 -6.17 1.49 -9.70
CA GLU A 80 -7.41 0.93 -10.22
C GLU A 80 -8.47 0.90 -9.10
N TYR A 81 -9.59 1.55 -9.35
CA TYR A 81 -10.72 1.52 -8.43
C TYR A 81 -11.69 0.41 -8.86
N GLY A 82 -11.87 -0.59 -8.00
CA GLY A 82 -12.99 -1.52 -8.14
C GLY A 82 -14.28 -0.83 -7.74
N VAL A 83 -14.85 -0.01 -8.63
CA VAL A 83 -16.10 0.73 -8.39
C VAL A 83 -17.19 -0.24 -7.93
N GLY A 84 -17.71 -0.01 -6.71
CA GLY A 84 -18.78 -0.81 -6.09
C GLY A 84 -18.35 -2.00 -5.23
N ARG A 85 -17.05 -2.26 -5.01
CA ARG A 85 -16.57 -3.42 -4.22
C ARG A 85 -15.55 -3.12 -3.10
N GLY A 86 -15.28 -1.84 -2.82
CA GLY A 86 -14.33 -1.44 -1.76
C GLY A 86 -12.88 -1.89 -2.03
N ARG A 87 -12.54 -2.11 -3.30
CA ARG A 87 -11.22 -2.57 -3.76
C ARG A 87 -10.43 -1.38 -4.29
N ILE A 88 -9.22 -1.21 -3.78
CA ILE A 88 -8.23 -0.28 -4.34
C ILE A 88 -6.98 -1.09 -4.61
N ASP A 89 -6.67 -1.23 -5.91
CA ASP A 89 -5.47 -1.90 -6.37
C ASP A 89 -4.47 -0.82 -6.77
N LEU A 90 -3.26 -0.92 -6.25
CA LEU A 90 -2.17 -0.02 -6.58
C LEU A 90 -1.08 -0.80 -7.29
N LEU A 91 -0.51 -0.17 -8.32
CA LEU A 91 0.69 -0.66 -8.98
C LEU A 91 1.78 0.40 -8.85
N VAL A 92 2.77 0.12 -8.01
CA VAL A 92 3.98 0.95 -7.95
C VAL A 92 4.89 0.57 -9.11
N ARG A 93 5.38 1.57 -9.84
CA ARG A 93 6.34 1.41 -10.92
C ARG A 93 7.57 2.25 -10.65
N TRP A 94 8.72 1.60 -10.59
CA TRP A 94 9.99 2.26 -10.31
C TRP A 94 11.01 2.00 -11.42
N PRO A 95 11.59 3.05 -12.03
CA PRO A 95 12.64 2.87 -13.01
C PRO A 95 13.95 2.49 -12.31
N HIS A 96 14.66 1.52 -12.89
CA HIS A 96 16.00 1.12 -12.44
C HIS A 96 16.82 0.70 -13.66
N THR A 97 18.11 0.46 -13.45
CA THR A 97 18.98 -0.12 -14.47
C THR A 97 18.95 -1.64 -14.33
N GLY A 98 18.59 -2.33 -15.42
CA GLY A 98 18.66 -3.78 -15.51
C GLY A 98 20.10 -4.28 -15.56
N GLU A 99 20.26 -5.59 -15.44
CA GLU A 99 21.57 -6.26 -15.51
C GLU A 99 22.28 -6.04 -16.85
N ASP A 100 21.52 -5.80 -17.91
CA ASP A 100 22.00 -5.48 -19.26
C ASP A 100 22.38 -4.00 -19.44
N GLY A 101 22.35 -3.20 -18.37
CA GLY A 101 22.64 -1.77 -18.38
C GLY A 101 21.52 -0.91 -18.96
N LYS A 102 20.39 -1.50 -19.38
CA LYS A 102 19.27 -0.76 -19.96
C LYS A 102 18.27 -0.35 -18.88
N ARG A 103 17.45 0.66 -19.20
CA ARG A 103 16.34 1.06 -18.34
C ARG A 103 15.31 -0.07 -18.26
N ALA A 104 15.02 -0.49 -17.04
CA ALA A 104 13.99 -1.47 -16.71
C ALA A 104 13.01 -0.88 -15.68
N TRP A 105 11.86 -1.54 -15.52
CA TRP A 105 10.82 -1.13 -14.58
C TRP A 105 10.55 -2.22 -13.56
N GLN A 106 10.80 -1.92 -12.28
CA GLN A 106 10.27 -2.69 -11.17
C GLN A 106 8.78 -2.38 -11.03
N ARG A 107 7.98 -3.40 -10.73
CA ARG A 107 6.53 -3.33 -10.61
C ARG A 107 6.12 -4.05 -9.32
N GLU A 108 5.33 -3.39 -8.50
CA GLU A 108 4.87 -3.94 -7.22
C GLU A 108 3.36 -3.77 -7.11
N ALA A 109 2.63 -4.89 -7.03
CA ALA A 109 1.18 -4.89 -6.86
C ALA A 109 0.84 -4.82 -5.36
N ILE A 110 -0.01 -3.88 -4.99
CA ILE A 110 -0.48 -3.67 -3.62
C ILE A 110 -2.02 -3.69 -3.62
N GLU A 111 -2.61 -4.64 -2.90
CA GLU A 111 -4.04 -4.77 -2.70
C GLU A 111 -4.43 -4.19 -1.34
N LEU A 112 -5.43 -3.30 -1.31
CA LEU A 112 -5.87 -2.63 -0.07
C LEU A 112 -7.25 -3.12 0.40
N LYS A 113 -7.36 -3.41 1.69
CA LYS A 113 -8.62 -3.75 2.37
C LYS A 113 -8.84 -2.95 3.63
N VAL A 114 -10.10 -2.72 3.94
CA VAL A 114 -10.54 -2.25 5.26
C VAL A 114 -11.35 -3.37 5.89
N TRP A 115 -11.02 -3.77 7.12
CA TRP A 115 -11.75 -4.79 7.87
C TRP A 115 -12.69 -4.11 8.87
N ARG A 116 -14.00 -4.20 8.64
CA ARG A 116 -15.00 -3.47 9.44
C ARG A 116 -15.66 -4.35 10.49
N ALA A 117 -16.32 -3.70 11.44
CA ALA A 117 -17.16 -4.35 12.45
C ALA A 117 -18.20 -5.28 11.79
N GLY A 118 -18.30 -6.51 12.27
CA GLY A 118 -19.26 -7.51 11.74
C GLY A 118 -18.85 -8.19 10.43
N GLU A 119 -17.73 -7.79 9.81
CA GLU A 119 -17.20 -8.45 8.61
C GLU A 119 -16.24 -9.59 8.97
N ARG A 120 -16.17 -10.60 8.08
CA ARG A 120 -15.13 -11.63 8.14
C ARG A 120 -13.78 -11.04 7.76
N ASP A 121 -12.69 -11.67 8.21
CA ASP A 121 -11.34 -11.29 7.81
C ASP A 121 -11.24 -11.21 6.27
N PRO A 122 -10.85 -10.05 5.70
CA PRO A 122 -10.80 -9.88 4.26
C PRO A 122 -9.59 -10.55 3.62
N LEU A 123 -8.63 -11.10 4.40
CA LEU A 123 -7.41 -11.68 3.86
C LEU A 123 -7.64 -12.76 2.78
N PRO A 124 -8.52 -13.78 2.96
CA PRO A 124 -8.73 -14.79 1.92
C PRO A 124 -9.21 -14.17 0.60
N LYS A 125 -10.10 -13.17 0.68
CA LYS A 125 -10.59 -12.44 -0.50
C LYS A 125 -9.48 -11.61 -1.14
N ALA A 126 -8.65 -10.93 -0.33
CA ALA A 126 -7.51 -10.17 -0.82
C ALA A 126 -6.49 -11.07 -1.53
N LEU A 127 -6.21 -12.26 -0.99
CA LEU A 127 -5.31 -13.24 -1.59
C LEU A 127 -5.81 -13.73 -2.96
N THR A 128 -7.11 -14.02 -3.11
CA THR A 128 -7.69 -14.36 -4.41
C THR A 128 -7.59 -13.20 -5.41
N GLN A 129 -7.82 -11.96 -4.96
CA GLN A 129 -7.83 -10.80 -5.83
C GLN A 129 -6.42 -10.42 -6.30
N ILE A 130 -5.45 -10.37 -5.37
CA ILE A 130 -4.06 -10.09 -5.73
C ILE A 130 -3.49 -11.19 -6.61
N ASP A 131 -3.90 -12.46 -6.45
CA ASP A 131 -3.45 -13.55 -7.32
C ASP A 131 -3.78 -13.30 -8.80
N ALA A 132 -5.01 -12.83 -9.08
CA ALA A 132 -5.43 -12.49 -10.44
C ALA A 132 -4.63 -11.30 -10.99
N THR A 133 -4.35 -10.30 -10.15
CA THR A 133 -3.52 -9.15 -10.51
C THR A 133 -2.07 -9.57 -10.81
N LEU A 134 -1.49 -10.43 -9.97
CA LEU A 134 -0.13 -10.95 -10.14
C LEU A 134 -0.02 -11.81 -11.40
N ASP A 135 -1.03 -12.62 -11.70
CA ASP A 135 -1.12 -13.40 -12.93
C ASP A 135 -1.12 -12.49 -14.17
N GLY A 136 -2.02 -11.51 -14.22
CA GLY A 136 -2.13 -10.57 -15.33
C GLY A 136 -0.89 -9.68 -15.55
N LEU A 137 -0.08 -9.48 -14.50
CA LEU A 137 1.16 -8.70 -14.57
C LEU A 137 2.43 -9.55 -14.71
N SER A 138 2.31 -10.88 -14.65
CA SER A 138 3.43 -11.82 -14.56
C SER A 138 4.39 -11.46 -13.42
N LEU A 139 3.84 -11.30 -12.22
CA LEU A 139 4.57 -11.03 -10.98
C LEU A 139 4.51 -12.25 -10.04
N ASP A 140 5.61 -12.52 -9.34
CA ASP A 140 5.72 -13.66 -8.42
C ASP A 140 5.41 -13.29 -6.96
N THR A 141 5.35 -11.99 -6.67
CA THR A 141 5.18 -11.43 -5.33
C THR A 141 4.22 -10.26 -5.31
N GLY A 142 3.47 -10.10 -4.23
CA GLY A 142 2.60 -8.94 -4.02
C GLY A 142 2.52 -8.52 -2.55
N VAL A 143 1.82 -7.41 -2.31
CA VAL A 143 1.56 -6.88 -0.97
C VAL A 143 0.07 -6.77 -0.73
N VAL A 144 -0.39 -7.20 0.45
CA VAL A 144 -1.75 -6.92 0.92
C VAL A 144 -1.67 -6.02 2.15
N VAL A 145 -2.40 -4.91 2.16
CA VAL A 145 -2.54 -4.06 3.35
C VAL A 145 -3.98 -4.12 3.84
N ILE A 146 -4.18 -4.55 5.09
CA ILE A 146 -5.49 -4.67 5.74
C ILE A 146 -5.55 -3.64 6.88
N PHE A 147 -6.41 -2.65 6.75
CA PHE A 147 -6.71 -1.68 7.79
C PHE A 147 -7.82 -2.21 8.71
N ASP A 148 -7.48 -2.62 9.93
CA ASP A 148 -8.45 -3.10 10.92
C ASP A 148 -9.17 -1.92 11.58
N ARG A 149 -10.48 -1.84 11.34
CA ARG A 149 -11.37 -0.79 11.84
C ARG A 149 -12.42 -1.35 12.78
N ARG A 150 -12.26 -2.59 13.25
CA ARG A 150 -13.20 -3.20 14.19
C ARG A 150 -13.10 -2.53 15.57
N PRO A 151 -14.24 -2.27 16.24
CA PRO A 151 -14.25 -1.84 17.63
C PRO A 151 -13.52 -2.84 18.52
N GLY A 152 -12.62 -2.35 19.39
CA GLY A 152 -11.86 -3.21 20.29
C GLY A 152 -10.71 -3.98 19.64
N ALA A 153 -10.35 -3.66 18.39
CA ALA A 153 -9.03 -4.02 17.87
C ALA A 153 -7.98 -3.47 18.83
N ASP A 154 -7.11 -4.35 19.31
CA ASP A 154 -6.14 -4.01 20.35
C ASP A 154 -5.16 -2.94 19.82
N PRO A 155 -5.14 -1.73 20.42
CA PRO A 155 -4.21 -0.67 20.04
C PRO A 155 -2.74 -1.07 20.24
N GLU A 156 -2.45 -1.97 21.19
CA GLU A 156 -1.09 -2.44 21.50
C GLU A 156 -0.61 -3.55 20.56
N SER A 157 -1.53 -4.27 19.91
CA SER A 157 -1.21 -5.23 18.85
C SER A 157 -0.62 -4.59 17.60
N GLY A 158 -0.81 -3.27 17.42
CA GLY A 158 -0.10 -2.43 16.45
C GLY A 158 -0.21 -2.91 15.00
N THR A 159 0.69 -2.36 14.17
CA THR A 159 0.91 -2.84 12.80
C THR A 159 1.70 -4.15 12.82
N ARG A 160 1.20 -5.18 12.13
CA ARG A 160 1.81 -6.53 12.08
C ARG A 160 2.12 -6.94 10.65
N PHE A 161 3.25 -7.62 10.48
CA PHE A 161 3.65 -8.27 9.23
C PHE A 161 3.38 -9.79 9.28
N GLU A 162 2.87 -10.32 8.19
CA GLU A 162 2.67 -11.75 7.97
C GLU A 162 3.11 -12.12 6.54
N GLU A 163 3.54 -13.35 6.35
CA GLU A 163 3.75 -13.91 5.01
C GLU A 163 2.59 -14.86 4.70
N ALA A 164 2.05 -14.76 3.49
CA ALA A 164 0.96 -15.59 3.00
C ALA A 164 1.25 -16.08 1.58
N LEU A 165 0.48 -17.10 1.17
CA LEU A 165 0.49 -17.59 -0.20
C LEU A 165 -0.86 -17.32 -0.86
N THR A 166 -0.83 -16.91 -2.13
CA THR A 166 -2.03 -16.89 -2.96
C THR A 166 -2.51 -18.32 -3.28
N PRO A 167 -3.74 -18.49 -3.80
CA PRO A 167 -4.20 -19.80 -4.28
C PRO A 167 -3.26 -20.46 -5.30
N SER A 168 -2.63 -19.68 -6.19
CA SER A 168 -1.60 -20.19 -7.11
C SER A 168 -0.19 -20.31 -6.51
N GLY A 169 0.00 -20.07 -5.21
CA GLY A 169 1.28 -20.26 -4.50
C GLY A 169 2.27 -19.11 -4.62
N ARG A 170 1.83 -17.92 -5.06
CA ARG A 170 2.68 -16.71 -5.11
C ARG A 170 2.84 -16.12 -3.71
N ARG A 171 4.00 -15.55 -3.40
CA ARG A 171 4.27 -14.99 -2.06
C ARG A 171 3.61 -13.64 -1.90
N VAL A 172 3.01 -13.41 -0.75
CA VAL A 172 2.38 -12.13 -0.40
C VAL A 172 2.84 -11.70 0.98
N THR A 173 3.45 -10.52 1.05
CA THR A 173 3.67 -9.85 2.33
C THR A 173 2.38 -9.15 2.74
N VAL A 174 1.88 -9.45 3.92
CA VAL A 174 0.65 -8.88 4.48
C VAL A 174 1.01 -7.91 5.59
N LEU A 175 0.56 -6.67 5.47
CA LEU A 175 0.58 -5.68 6.54
C LEU A 175 -0.84 -5.51 7.11
N ARG A 176 -1.03 -5.86 8.37
CA ARG A 176 -2.23 -5.49 9.13
C ARG A 176 -1.96 -4.21 9.89
N ALA A 177 -2.83 -3.22 9.77
CA ALA A 177 -2.64 -1.86 10.24
C ALA A 177 -3.88 -1.29 10.92
#